data_AF-A0A0F9JXY3-F1
#
_entry.id   AF-A0A0F9JXY3-F1
#
_cell.length_a   1.000
_cell.length_b   1.000
_cell.length_c   1.000
_cell.angle_alpha   90.00
_cell.angle_beta   90.00
_cell.angle_gamma   90.00
#
_symmetry.space_group_name_H-M   'P 1'
#
loop_
_entity.id
_entity.type
_entity.pdbx_description
1 polymer ?
#
loop_
_entity_poly.entity_id
_entity_poly.type
_entity_poly.pdbx_seq_one_letter_code
_entity_poly.pdbx_strand_id
1 'polypeptide(L)' 'MNVIIKKLENKEHEYFAYTKSLCGKATYFVYFEDSIWGAVALHNFIEMFRTFFNPDTVHVTVAEKNITLKNDALLEI' A
#
# COMPACT_ATOMS: atom_id res chain seq x y z
N MET A 1 3.41 -11.14 -7.86
CA MET A 1 2.78 -10.61 -6.62
C MET A 1 1.92 -9.40 -6.98
N ASN A 2 0.77 -9.19 -6.32
CA ASN A 2 -0.15 -8.08 -6.63
C ASN A 2 -0.23 -7.09 -5.47
N VAL A 3 0.14 -5.84 -5.71
CA VAL A 3 0.00 -4.70 -4.78
C VAL A 3 -1.19 -3.85 -5.24
N ILE A 4 -2.12 -3.60 -4.34
CA ILE A 4 -3.33 -2.82 -4.58
C ILE A 4 -3.19 -1.48 -3.86
N ILE A 5 -3.39 -0.38 -4.58
CA ILE A 5 -3.45 0.97 -4.04
C ILE A 5 -4.92 1.38 -3.94
N LYS A 6 -5.33 1.91 -2.78
CA LYS A 6 -6.65 2.49 -2.55
C LYS A 6 -6.54 3.86 -1.93
N LYS A 7 -7.34 4.80 -2.44
CA LYS A 7 -7.52 6.11 -1.83
C LYS A 7 -8.33 5.99 -0.54
N LEU A 8 -7.97 6.77 0.47
CA LEU A 8 -8.74 6.94 1.68
C LEU A 8 -9.98 7.78 1.43
N GLU A 9 -11.13 7.29 1.88
CA GLU A 9 -12.38 8.03 1.79
C GLU A 9 -12.30 9.32 2.63
N ASN A 10 -12.84 10.42 2.11
CA ASN A 10 -12.83 11.75 2.72
C ASN A 10 -11.43 12.39 2.90
N LYS A 11 -10.37 11.82 2.30
CA LYS A 11 -9.02 12.42 2.28
C LYS A 11 -8.58 12.70 0.86
N GLU A 12 -8.00 13.87 0.61
CA GLU A 12 -7.79 14.36 -0.76
C GLU A 12 -6.57 13.70 -1.44
N HIS A 13 -5.55 13.35 -0.65
CA HIS A 13 -4.24 12.89 -1.15
C HIS A 13 -3.65 11.70 -0.36
N GLU A 14 -4.48 10.96 0.37
CA GLU A 14 -4.01 9.88 1.24
C GLU A 14 -4.39 8.51 0.68
N TYR A 15 -3.45 7.56 0.75
CA TYR A 15 -3.57 6.25 0.10
C TYR A 15 -3.00 5.14 0.98
N PHE A 16 -3.54 3.94 0.79
CA PHE A 16 -2.95 2.69 1.26
C PHE A 16 -2.54 1.84 0.07
N ALA A 17 -1.28 1.41 0.04
CA ALA A 17 -0.85 0.29 -0.79
C ALA A 17 -0.81 -0.97 0.08
N TYR A 18 -1.35 -2.08 -0.40
CA TYR A 18 -1.33 -3.35 0.33
C TYR A 18 -1.24 -4.57 -0.58
N THR A 19 -0.70 -5.65 -0.02
CA THR A 19 -0.66 -6.97 -0.67
C THR A 19 -0.99 -8.04 0.37
N LYS A 20 -1.71 -9.08 -0.06
CA LYS A 20 -1.91 -10.28 0.75
C LYS A 20 -0.76 -11.24 0.45
N SER A 21 -0.11 -11.76 1.49
CA SER A 21 1.04 -12.67 1.28
C SER A 21 0.62 -13.88 0.45
N LEU A 22 1.48 -14.29 -0.49
CA LEU A 22 1.29 -15.48 -1.31
C LEU A 22 1.16 -16.78 -0.48
N CYS A 23 1.69 -16.78 0.75
CA CYS A 23 1.63 -17.91 1.69
C CYS A 23 0.55 -17.76 2.80
N GLY A 24 -0.40 -16.84 2.63
CA GLY A 24 -1.62 -16.76 3.44
C GLY A 24 -1.52 -16.26 4.89
N LYS A 25 -0.38 -15.75 5.38
CA LYS A 25 -0.21 -15.45 6.82
C LYS A 25 -0.12 -13.98 7.20
N ALA A 26 0.11 -13.07 6.27
CA ALA A 26 0.24 -11.64 6.59
C ALA A 26 -0.35 -10.73 5.50
N THR A 27 -0.82 -9.56 5.91
CA THR A 27 -1.11 -8.43 5.04
C THR A 27 -0.04 -7.39 5.29
N TYR A 28 0.70 -7.04 4.24
CA TYR A 28 1.66 -5.96 4.27
C TYR A 28 0.99 -4.74 3.68
N PHE A 29 1.17 -3.58 4.31
CA PHE A 29 0.62 -2.34 3.83
C PHE A 29 1.53 -1.16 4.16
N VAL A 30 1.37 -0.08 3.41
CA VAL A 30 1.99 1.22 3.67
C VAL A 30 0.92 2.30 3.46
N TYR A 31 0.84 3.23 4.40
CA TYR A 31 0.15 4.50 4.25
C TYR A 31 1.10 5.50 3.59
N PHE A 32 0.61 6.25 2.61
CA PHE A 32 1.39 7.30 1.97
C PHE A 32 0.50 8.41 1.41
N GLU A 33 1.09 9.59 1.26
CA GLU A 33 0.47 10.76 0.65
C GLU A 33 0.92 10.92 -0.81
N ASP A 34 0.13 11.62 -1.63
CA ASP A 34 0.56 12.08 -2.96
C ASP A 34 1.58 13.21 -2.83
N SER A 35 2.81 12.83 -2.49
CA SER A 35 3.95 13.71 -2.27
C SER A 35 5.26 13.00 -2.66
N ILE A 36 6.35 13.76 -2.74
CA ILE A 36 7.69 13.18 -3.01
C ILE A 36 8.04 12.11 -1.98
N TRP A 37 7.78 12.37 -0.70
CA TRP A 37 8.05 11.42 0.38
C TRP A 37 7.14 10.20 0.31
N GLY A 38 5.87 10.38 -0.05
CA GLY A 38 4.96 9.25 -0.25
C GLY A 38 5.36 8.38 -1.44
N ALA A 39 5.85 8.97 -2.53
CA ALA A 39 6.41 8.22 -3.66
C ALA A 39 7.64 7.39 -3.26
N VAL A 40 8.53 7.96 -2.43
CA VAL A 40 9.68 7.22 -1.87
C VAL A 40 9.22 6.08 -0.95
N ALA A 41 8.22 6.33 -0.09
CA ALA A 41 7.66 5.29 0.78
C ALA A 41 7.05 4.13 -0.02
N LEU A 42 6.26 4.44 -1.06
CA LEU A 42 5.67 3.45 -1.96
C LEU A 42 6.74 2.67 -2.73
N HIS A 43 7.78 3.35 -3.21
CA HIS A 43 8.91 2.70 -3.88
C HIS A 43 9.61 1.71 -2.95
N ASN A 44 9.99 2.15 -1.75
CA ASN A 44 10.67 1.30 -0.77
C ASN A 44 9.81 0.08 -0.37
N PHE A 45 8.50 0.28 -0.22
CA PHE A 45 7.56 -0.80 0.03
C PHE A 45 7.55 -1.85 -1.10
N ILE A 46 7.57 -1.41 -2.35
CA ILE A 46 7.64 -2.32 -3.52
C ILE A 46 9.00 -3.01 -3.61
N GLU A 47 10.10 -2.29 -3.37
CA GLU A 47 11.46 -2.82 -3.39
C GLU A 47 11.70 -3.88 -2.31
N MET A 48 11.09 -3.71 -1.13
CA MET A 48 11.11 -4.75 -0.08
C MET A 48 10.57 -6.08 -0.62
N PHE A 49 9.51 -6.08 -1.43
CA PHE A 49 9.01 -7.33 -2.02
C PHE A 49 9.94 -7.90 -3.08
N ARG A 50 10.51 -7.05 -3.93
CA ARG A 50 11.46 -7.46 -4.97
C ARG A 50 12.70 -8.11 -4.38
N THR A 51 13.24 -7.52 -3.32
CA THR A 51 14.49 -7.98 -2.69
C THR A 51 14.27 -9.18 -1.77
N PHE A 52 13.24 -9.16 -0.93
CA PHE A 52 13.03 -10.23 0.07
C PHE A 52 12.34 -11.47 -0.50
N PHE A 53 11.30 -11.29 -1.31
CA PHE A 53 10.51 -12.42 -1.85
C PHE A 53 10.92 -12.82 -3.26
N ASN A 54 11.74 -12.00 -3.96
CA ASN A 54 12.20 -12.23 -5.33
C ASN A 54 11.11 -12.75 -6.29
N PRO A 55 9.94 -12.09 -6.39
CA PRO A 55 8.89 -12.51 -7.31
C PRO A 55 9.29 -12.21 -8.76
N ASP A 56 8.83 -13.04 -9.70
CA ASP A 56 9.05 -12.79 -11.15
C ASP A 56 8.56 -11.40 -11.58
N THR A 57 7.44 -10.94 -11.02
CA THR A 57 6.89 -9.60 -11.28
C THR A 57 6.07 -9.11 -10.08
N VAL A 58 6.14 -7.80 -9.82
CA VAL A 58 5.24 -7.08 -8.91
C VAL A 58 4.27 -6.25 -9.74
N HIS A 59 3.01 -6.65 -9.78
CA HIS A 59 1.94 -5.90 -10.42
C HIS A 59 1.35 -4.91 -9.41
N VAL A 60 1.33 -3.64 -9.78
CA VAL A 60 0.74 -2.57 -8.96
C VAL A 60 -0.53 -2.10 -9.65
N THR A 61 -1.62 -1.94 -8.90
CA THR A 61 -2.91 -1.51 -9.46
C THR A 61 -3.59 -0.54 -8.51
N VAL A 62 -4.06 0.59 -9.03
CA VAL A 62 -4.92 1.52 -8.29
C VAL A 62 -6.35 1.05 -8.46
N ALA A 63 -7.01 0.68 -7.35
CA ALA A 63 -8.38 0.22 -7.37
C ALA A 63 -9.34 1.43 -7.34
N GLU A 64 -10.44 1.35 -8.09
CA GLU A 64 -11.48 2.39 -8.15
C GLU A 64 -12.22 2.56 -6.82
N LYS A 65 -12.29 1.50 -6.01
CA LYS A 65 -12.99 1.54 -4.73
C LYS A 65 -12.07 2.04 -3.61
N ASN A 66 -12.50 3.14 -2.97
CA ASN A 66 -11.86 3.71 -1.78
C ASN A 66 -11.88 2.76 -0.58
N ILE A 67 -11.03 3.05 0.40
CA ILE A 67 -11.02 2.39 1.71
C ILE A 67 -11.46 3.37 2.79
N THR A 68 -12.31 2.89 3.69
CA THR A 68 -12.74 3.62 4.89
C THR A 68 -12.00 3.04 6.09
N LEU A 69 -11.43 3.91 6.93
CA LEU A 69 -10.91 3.49 8.23
C LEU A 69 -12.07 3.43 9.22
N LYS A 70 -12.07 2.40 10.08
CA LYS A 70 -13.03 2.31 11.18
C LYS A 70 -12.65 3.23 12.35
N ASN A 71 -11.39 3.63 12.42
CA ASN A 71 -10.84 4.49 13.45
C ASN A 71 -9.66 5.26 12.87
N ASP A 72 -9.78 6.58 12.82
CA ASP A 72 -8.78 7.48 12.25
C ASP A 72 -7.51 7.58 13.09
N ALA A 73 -7.58 7.26 14.40
CA ALA A 73 -6.41 7.24 15.28
C ALA A 73 -5.33 6.24 14.85
N LEU A 74 -5.66 5.30 13.95
CA LEU A 74 -4.69 4.38 13.34
C LEU A 74 -3.67 5.08 12.43
N LEU A 75 -3.92 6.32 12.02
CA LEU A 75 -3.00 7.13 11.23
C LEU A 75 -2.05 8.00 12.08
N GLU A 76 -2.25 8.06 13.40
CA GLU A 76 -1.51 8.95 14.31
C GLU A 76 -0.29 8.28 14.99
N ILE A 77 0.03 7.03 14.63
CA ILE A 77 1.11 6.21 15.21
C ILE A 77 2.29 6.15 14.25
#